data_AF-A0A6M7UJ80-F1
#
_entry.id   AF-A0A6M7UJ80-F1
#
_cell.length_a   1.000
_cell.length_b   1.000
_cell.length_c   1.000
_cell.angle_alpha   90.00
_cell.angle_beta   90.00
_cell.angle_gamma   90.00
#
_symmetry.space_group_name_H-M   'P 1'
#
loop_
_entity.id
_entity.type
_entity.pdbx_description
1 polymer ?
#
loop_
_entity_poly.entity_id
_entity_poly.type
_entity_poly.pdbx_seq_one_letter_code
_entity_poly.pdbx_strand_id
1 'polypeptide(L)'
;MTAGHGDDINAVGGPVRHIPVLLGEVIEALAPAAGDIIIDGTFGAGGYTRAILAAGASVVAIDRDPDAITAGRDLEAQSGGRLKLVQAPFSTLDEHVEGADGVVLDIGVSSMQLDQAERGFSFRNDGPLDMRMAQAGLSAADVVNSFKPGDLARIFGFLGEERHAGRIARMIEARREKKPFERTLELADAIETHIGRAPKDKIHPATRVFQALRIYVNDELGELAKALFAAERALKPGGRLVVVTFHSLEDRIVKRFIADRADAMTGSRHMPEAQARTATFRKAGGGVTAGDAEVAANPRSRSARLRAAIRTEAPARAGDFSIFGLPKLPGIDLPGER
;
A
#
# COMPACT_ATOMS: atom_id res chain seq x y z
N MET A 1 57.56 -12.14 -2.92
CA MET A 1 56.23 -12.17 -3.58
C MET A 1 55.36 -13.15 -2.82
N THR A 2 54.45 -12.63 -1.99
CA THR A 2 53.18 -13.24 -1.57
C THR A 2 52.51 -12.19 -0.70
N ALA A 3 51.51 -11.53 -1.27
CA ALA A 3 50.69 -10.54 -0.61
C ALA A 3 49.39 -11.19 -0.11
N GLY A 4 48.94 -10.72 1.05
CA GLY A 4 47.52 -10.69 1.41
C GLY A 4 47.02 -11.84 2.27
N HIS A 5 46.73 -11.54 3.53
CA HIS A 5 45.40 -11.67 4.12
C HIS A 5 45.29 -10.59 5.21
N GLY A 6 44.52 -9.54 4.90
CA GLY A 6 44.16 -8.50 5.84
C GLY A 6 42.70 -8.73 6.23
N ASP A 7 42.52 -9.03 7.51
CA ASP A 7 41.25 -9.24 8.19
C ASP A 7 40.34 -8.01 8.16
N ASP A 8 39.06 -8.32 8.41
CA ASP A 8 38.05 -7.48 9.06
C ASP A 8 37.56 -6.19 8.38
N ILE A 9 36.40 -6.33 7.74
CA ILE A 9 35.36 -5.29 7.77
C ILE A 9 34.03 -5.89 8.23
N ASN A 10 33.97 -6.29 9.50
CA ASN A 10 32.71 -6.29 10.23
C ASN A 10 32.27 -4.84 10.46
N ALA A 11 31.65 -4.24 9.45
CA ALA A 11 30.96 -2.97 9.59
C ALA A 11 29.70 -3.19 10.43
N VAL A 12 29.80 -2.78 11.69
CA VAL A 12 28.69 -2.64 12.64
C VAL A 12 27.59 -1.80 11.96
N GLY A 13 26.52 -2.46 11.54
CA GLY A 13 25.40 -1.83 10.85
C GLY A 13 24.59 -0.95 11.80
N GLY A 14 24.88 0.35 11.82
CA GLY A 14 23.91 1.34 12.29
C GLY A 14 22.62 1.28 11.46
N PRO A 15 21.48 1.77 11.98
CA PRO A 15 20.21 1.65 11.29
C PRO A 15 20.31 2.37 9.94
N VAL A 16 20.19 1.61 8.84
CA VAL A 16 20.11 2.15 7.50
C VAL A 16 18.92 3.12 7.48
N ARG A 17 19.21 4.40 7.30
CA ARG A 17 18.20 5.47 7.29
C ARG A 17 17.22 5.17 6.15
N HIS A 18 15.96 4.91 6.50
CA HIS A 18 14.90 4.61 5.53
C HIS A 18 14.77 5.73 4.50
N ILE A 19 15.02 5.41 3.22
CA ILE A 19 14.86 6.36 2.11
C ILE A 19 13.42 6.26 1.61
N PRO A 20 12.61 7.33 1.71
CA PRO A 20 11.25 7.31 1.17
C PRO A 20 11.29 7.20 -0.36
N VAL A 21 10.40 6.38 -0.90
CA VAL A 21 10.33 6.09 -2.34
C VAL A 21 9.80 7.33 -3.07
N LEU A 22 10.40 7.72 -4.21
CA LEU A 22 9.95 8.86 -5.02
C LEU A 22 9.79 10.17 -4.23
N LEU A 23 10.61 10.39 -3.19
CA LEU A 23 10.42 11.52 -2.27
C LEU A 23 10.37 12.87 -3.01
N GLY A 24 11.29 13.09 -3.95
CA GLY A 24 11.35 14.34 -4.70
C GLY A 24 10.09 14.55 -5.55
N GLU A 25 9.70 13.54 -6.29
CA GLU A 25 8.54 13.53 -7.16
C GLU A 25 7.22 13.67 -6.37
N VAL A 26 7.14 13.06 -5.20
CA VAL A 26 6.00 13.22 -4.27
C VAL A 26 5.90 14.67 -3.80
N ILE A 27 7.01 15.27 -3.35
CA ILE A 27 7.00 16.66 -2.85
C ILE A 27 6.73 17.64 -3.99
N GLU A 28 7.24 17.40 -5.20
CA GLU A 28 6.93 18.21 -6.38
C GLU A 28 5.44 18.14 -6.75
N ALA A 29 4.89 16.92 -6.81
CA ALA A 29 3.50 16.71 -7.15
C ALA A 29 2.55 17.26 -6.08
N LEU A 30 2.90 17.12 -4.79
CA LEU A 30 2.11 17.59 -3.66
C LEU A 30 2.25 19.11 -3.45
N ALA A 31 3.42 19.67 -3.78
CA ALA A 31 3.83 21.07 -3.58
C ALA A 31 3.36 21.68 -2.24
N PRO A 32 3.74 21.10 -1.10
CA PRO A 32 3.36 21.62 0.21
C PRO A 32 3.94 23.02 0.42
N ALA A 33 3.14 23.91 1.01
CA ALA A 33 3.52 25.27 1.36
C ALA A 33 3.20 25.61 2.82
N ALA A 34 3.78 26.71 3.31
CA ALA A 34 3.47 27.21 4.65
C ALA A 34 1.98 27.57 4.78
N GLY A 35 1.34 27.05 5.82
CA GLY A 35 -0.10 27.22 6.06
C GLY A 35 -0.98 26.10 5.50
N ASP A 36 -0.44 25.23 4.64
CA ASP A 36 -1.18 24.07 4.14
C ASP A 36 -1.42 23.03 5.23
N ILE A 37 -2.54 22.32 5.13
CA ILE A 37 -2.83 21.10 5.88
C ILE A 37 -2.74 19.91 4.93
N ILE A 38 -1.79 19.03 5.19
CA ILE A 38 -1.54 17.85 4.37
C ILE A 38 -1.85 16.59 5.16
N ILE A 39 -2.54 15.64 4.53
CA ILE A 39 -2.71 14.30 5.08
C ILE A 39 -1.61 13.40 4.53
N ASP A 40 -0.81 12.81 5.43
CA ASP A 40 0.05 11.66 5.12
C ASP A 40 -0.71 10.40 5.55
N GLY A 41 -1.42 9.76 4.63
CA GLY A 41 -2.31 8.65 4.95
C GLY A 41 -1.57 7.34 5.25
N THR A 42 -0.25 7.31 5.16
CA THR A 42 0.57 6.09 5.31
C THR A 42 1.89 6.47 5.98
N PHE A 43 1.78 7.00 7.19
CA PHE A 43 2.90 7.62 7.92
C PHE A 43 4.16 6.76 7.92
N GLY A 44 4.03 5.46 8.23
CA GLY A 44 5.13 4.51 8.27
C GLY A 44 6.28 5.01 9.15
N ALA A 45 7.44 5.25 8.55
CA ALA A 45 8.60 5.78 9.27
C ALA A 45 8.61 7.32 9.39
N GLY A 46 7.66 8.04 8.79
CA GLY A 46 7.57 9.51 8.80
C GLY A 46 8.44 10.21 7.74
N GLY A 47 8.76 9.50 6.65
CA GLY A 47 9.60 10.00 5.57
C GLY A 47 9.02 11.21 4.84
N TYR A 48 7.81 11.06 4.29
CA TYR A 48 7.08 12.13 3.62
C TYR A 48 6.67 13.21 4.61
N THR A 49 6.09 12.82 5.76
CA THR A 49 5.76 13.74 6.85
C THR A 49 6.91 14.70 7.19
N ARG A 50 8.15 14.22 7.34
CA ARG A 50 9.31 15.11 7.61
C ARG A 50 9.57 16.11 6.49
N ALA A 51 9.50 15.68 5.23
CA ALA A 51 9.71 16.57 4.09
C ALA A 51 8.59 17.61 3.97
N ILE A 52 7.34 17.22 4.23
CA ILE A 52 6.19 18.11 4.24
C ILE A 52 6.30 19.15 5.37
N LEU A 53 6.65 18.72 6.59
CA LEU A 53 6.90 19.62 7.72
C LEU A 53 8.06 20.59 7.43
N ALA A 54 9.10 20.14 6.73
CA ALA A 54 10.23 20.99 6.33
C ALA A 54 9.83 22.07 5.31
N ALA A 55 8.78 21.83 4.50
CA ALA A 55 8.21 22.82 3.59
C ALA A 55 7.32 23.87 4.31
N GLY A 56 7.08 23.72 5.61
CA GLY A 56 6.31 24.67 6.43
C GLY A 56 4.83 24.31 6.62
N ALA A 57 4.35 23.23 6.00
CA ALA A 57 2.99 22.76 6.14
C ALA A 57 2.74 22.11 7.53
N SER A 58 1.46 21.93 7.87
CA SER A 58 1.00 21.06 8.95
C SER A 58 0.58 19.71 8.39
N VAL A 59 0.74 18.65 9.16
CA VAL A 59 0.50 17.28 8.74
C VAL A 59 -0.43 16.56 9.72
N VAL A 60 -1.45 15.92 9.18
CA VAL A 60 -2.18 14.85 9.87
C VAL A 60 -1.68 13.53 9.29
N ALA A 61 -0.86 12.81 10.05
CA ALA A 61 -0.29 11.55 9.59
C ALA A 61 -1.01 10.36 10.23
N ILE A 62 -1.43 9.44 9.37
CA ILE A 62 -2.29 8.32 9.71
C ILE A 62 -1.51 7.02 9.48
N ASP A 63 -1.58 6.11 10.44
CA ASP A 63 -1.14 4.74 10.26
C ASP A 63 -2.03 3.79 11.05
N ARG A 64 -2.26 2.60 10.51
CA ARG A 64 -2.99 1.56 11.23
C ARG A 64 -2.08 0.74 12.14
N ASP A 65 -0.77 0.79 11.91
CA ASP A 65 0.22 0.05 12.68
C ASP A 65 0.56 0.82 13.98
N PRO A 66 0.27 0.25 15.17
CA PRO A 66 0.61 0.90 16.44
C PRO A 66 2.12 1.14 16.61
N ASP A 67 2.98 0.33 15.98
CA ASP A 67 4.44 0.48 16.07
C ASP A 67 4.89 1.75 15.34
N ALA A 68 4.29 2.06 14.18
CA ALA A 68 4.55 3.28 13.42
C ALA A 68 4.16 4.53 14.23
N ILE A 69 2.98 4.51 14.85
CA ILE A 69 2.49 5.60 15.69
C ILE A 69 3.40 5.82 16.89
N THR A 70 3.81 4.74 17.56
CA THR A 70 4.71 4.80 18.71
C THR A 70 6.07 5.38 18.32
N ALA A 71 6.66 4.91 17.22
CA ALA A 71 7.94 5.41 16.69
C ALA A 71 7.86 6.88 16.23
N GLY A 72 6.68 7.38 15.89
CA GLY A 72 6.45 8.75 15.45
C GLY A 72 6.33 9.78 16.57
N ARG A 73 6.09 9.39 17.83
CA ARG A 73 5.77 10.33 18.92
C ARG A 73 6.84 11.39 19.17
N ASP A 74 8.11 11.03 19.03
CA ASP A 74 9.21 11.99 19.15
C ASP A 74 9.16 13.06 18.05
N LEU A 75 8.85 12.67 16.81
CA LEU A 75 8.67 13.61 15.70
C LEU A 75 7.46 14.52 15.94
N GLU A 76 6.36 13.97 16.45
CA GLU A 76 5.16 14.73 16.81
C GLU A 76 5.47 15.81 17.85
N ALA A 77 6.15 15.44 18.94
CA ALA A 77 6.56 16.37 19.99
C ALA A 77 7.50 17.48 19.45
N GLN A 78 8.41 17.14 18.55
CA GLN A 78 9.37 18.09 17.95
C GLN A 78 8.75 18.99 16.88
N SER A 79 7.55 18.66 16.37
CA SER A 79 6.91 19.39 15.27
C SER A 79 6.38 20.77 15.66
N GLY A 80 6.30 21.07 16.96
CA GLY A 80 5.73 22.32 17.48
C GLY A 80 4.22 22.43 17.25
N GLY A 81 3.49 21.30 17.30
CA GLY A 81 2.04 21.25 17.10
C GLY A 81 1.60 21.20 15.64
N ARG A 82 2.55 21.12 14.69
CA ARG A 82 2.26 21.00 13.25
C ARG A 82 2.05 19.57 12.77
N LEU A 83 2.38 18.57 13.59
CA LEU A 83 2.08 17.16 13.31
C LEU A 83 1.03 16.65 14.29
N LYS A 84 0.04 15.92 13.77
CA LYS A 84 -0.91 15.10 14.53
C LYS A 84 -0.82 13.66 14.03
N LEU A 85 -0.46 12.73 14.90
CA LEU A 85 -0.44 11.29 14.62
C LEU A 85 -1.78 10.66 15.00
N VAL A 86 -2.35 9.92 14.06
CA VAL A 86 -3.64 9.23 14.21
C VAL A 86 -3.46 7.75 13.95
N GLN A 87 -3.76 6.92 14.96
CA GLN A 87 -3.83 5.48 14.80
C GLN A 87 -5.19 5.09 14.21
N ALA A 88 -5.27 4.97 12.89
CA ALA A 88 -6.51 4.62 12.19
C ALA A 88 -6.21 3.99 10.83
N PRO A 89 -7.13 3.20 10.26
CA PRO A 89 -7.06 2.87 8.85
C PRO A 89 -7.19 4.15 8.00
N PHE A 90 -6.35 4.29 6.99
CA PHE A 90 -6.31 5.48 6.14
C PHE A 90 -7.58 5.64 5.27
N SER A 91 -8.43 4.62 5.20
CA SER A 91 -9.78 4.71 4.63
C SER A 91 -10.70 5.69 5.36
N THR A 92 -10.36 6.08 6.59
CA THR A 92 -11.10 7.04 7.45
C THR A 92 -10.49 8.44 7.45
N LEU A 93 -9.56 8.75 6.52
CA LEU A 93 -8.76 9.97 6.56
C LEU A 93 -9.59 11.28 6.61
N ASP A 94 -10.80 11.28 6.09
CA ASP A 94 -11.70 12.42 6.06
C ASP A 94 -12.38 12.70 7.41
N GLU A 95 -12.32 11.76 8.34
CA GLU A 95 -12.82 11.94 9.71
C GLU A 95 -11.84 12.74 10.58
N HIS A 96 -10.58 12.86 10.15
CA HIS A 96 -9.49 13.42 10.96
C HIS A 96 -9.12 14.85 10.60
N VAL A 97 -9.74 15.41 9.56
CA VAL A 97 -9.58 16.79 9.09
C VAL A 97 -10.90 17.36 8.57
N GLU A 98 -11.13 18.66 8.75
CA GLU A 98 -12.27 19.34 8.12
C GLU A 98 -12.03 19.63 6.63
N GLY A 99 -10.76 19.82 6.24
CA GLY A 99 -10.35 20.01 4.87
C GLY A 99 -8.82 20.03 4.73
N ALA A 100 -8.31 19.42 3.66
CA ALA A 100 -6.88 19.32 3.38
C ALA A 100 -6.52 19.97 2.03
N ASP A 101 -5.33 20.53 1.99
CA ASP A 101 -4.70 21.11 0.79
C ASP A 101 -3.92 20.03 0.00
N GLY A 102 -3.63 18.89 0.64
CA GLY A 102 -3.06 17.74 -0.03
C GLY A 102 -3.26 16.43 0.73
N VAL A 103 -3.24 15.33 -0.01
CA VAL A 103 -3.27 13.96 0.50
C VAL A 103 -2.18 13.18 -0.21
N VAL A 104 -1.29 12.55 0.55
CA VAL A 104 -0.32 11.58 0.05
C VAL A 104 -0.62 10.19 0.61
N LEU A 105 -0.60 9.18 -0.27
CA LEU A 105 -0.77 7.77 0.09
C LEU A 105 0.38 6.94 -0.51
N ASP A 106 1.15 6.25 0.31
CA ASP A 106 2.19 5.28 -0.05
C ASP A 106 1.69 3.85 0.17
N ILE A 107 1.07 3.27 -0.86
CA ILE A 107 0.30 2.04 -0.70
C ILE A 107 1.20 0.83 -0.70
N GLY A 108 1.45 0.25 0.46
CA GLY A 108 2.18 -1.01 0.59
C GLY A 108 2.67 -1.22 2.02
N VAL A 109 3.63 -2.13 2.17
CA VAL A 109 4.28 -2.37 3.48
C VAL A 109 5.46 -1.44 3.69
N SER A 110 5.65 -0.94 4.91
CA SER A 110 6.85 -0.19 5.28
C SER A 110 8.07 -1.12 5.29
N SER A 111 9.30 -0.57 5.17
CA SER A 111 10.49 -1.44 5.25
C SER A 111 10.66 -2.00 6.66
N MET A 112 10.25 -1.24 7.68
CA MET A 112 10.21 -1.71 9.07
C MET A 112 9.42 -3.02 9.21
N GLN A 113 8.27 -3.12 8.52
CA GLN A 113 7.46 -4.35 8.53
C GLN A 113 8.12 -5.53 7.81
N LEU A 114 8.92 -5.26 6.77
CA LEU A 114 9.66 -6.31 6.03
C LEU A 114 10.94 -6.75 6.74
N ASP A 115 11.57 -5.84 7.48
CA ASP A 115 12.84 -6.05 8.18
C ASP A 115 12.65 -6.74 9.54
N GLN A 116 11.48 -6.59 10.17
CA GLN A 116 11.09 -7.30 11.39
C GLN A 116 10.52 -8.68 11.07
N ALA A 117 11.33 -9.72 11.27
CA ALA A 117 10.94 -11.10 10.96
C ALA A 117 9.68 -11.54 11.72
N GLU A 118 9.52 -11.07 12.95
CA GLU A 118 8.42 -11.37 13.88
C GLU A 118 7.06 -10.91 13.35
N ARG A 119 7.02 -9.95 12.41
CA ARG A 119 5.80 -9.47 11.76
C ARG A 119 5.33 -10.37 10.61
N GLY A 120 6.19 -11.25 10.10
CA GLY A 120 5.80 -12.28 9.14
C GLY A 120 5.55 -11.81 7.70
N PHE A 121 5.91 -10.58 7.33
CA PHE A 121 5.70 -10.04 5.98
C PHE A 121 6.68 -10.57 4.92
N SER A 122 7.77 -11.17 5.36
CA SER A 122 8.89 -11.61 4.53
C SER A 122 9.30 -13.04 4.89
N PHE A 123 9.85 -13.75 3.91
CA PHE A 123 10.50 -15.05 4.09
C PHE A 123 12.01 -14.95 3.87
N ARG A 124 12.59 -13.74 3.94
CA ARG A 124 14.06 -13.58 3.95
C ARG A 124 14.67 -14.09 5.26
N ASN A 125 13.99 -13.76 6.35
CA ASN A 125 14.26 -14.26 7.69
C ASN A 125 12.99 -14.99 8.17
N ASP A 126 13.18 -16.00 8.99
CA ASP A 126 12.07 -16.79 9.50
C ASP A 126 11.33 -16.08 10.63
N GLY A 127 10.00 -16.18 10.64
CA GLY A 127 9.15 -15.60 11.66
C GLY A 127 7.75 -16.18 11.64
N PRO A 128 6.86 -15.78 12.56
CA PRO A 128 5.46 -16.19 12.57
C PRO A 128 4.78 -15.83 11.25
N LEU A 129 3.91 -16.70 10.74
CA LEU A 129 3.11 -16.43 9.55
C LEU A 129 1.92 -15.49 9.91
N ASP A 130 2.21 -14.22 10.16
CA ASP A 130 1.24 -13.24 10.66
C ASP A 130 0.72 -12.29 9.56
N MET A 131 1.56 -11.36 9.09
CA MET A 131 1.24 -10.34 8.07
C MET A 131 0.18 -9.29 8.43
N ARG A 132 -0.29 -9.19 9.69
CA ARG A 132 -1.24 -8.14 10.08
C ARG A 132 -0.53 -6.82 10.34
N MET A 133 -0.95 -5.76 9.65
CA MET A 133 -0.48 -4.40 9.90
C MET A 133 -1.04 -3.85 11.22
N ALA A 134 -2.34 -4.03 11.45
CA ALA A 134 -3.03 -3.53 12.65
C ALA A 134 -2.87 -4.43 13.89
N GLN A 135 -2.14 -5.55 13.77
CA GLN A 135 -1.96 -6.57 14.82
C GLN A 135 -3.29 -7.14 15.37
N ALA A 136 -4.35 -7.11 14.56
CA ALA A 136 -5.69 -7.59 14.89
C ALA A 136 -6.35 -8.23 13.65
N GLY A 137 -7.35 -9.09 13.90
CA GLY A 137 -8.05 -9.84 12.84
C GLY A 137 -7.35 -11.14 12.44
N LEU A 138 -7.72 -11.68 11.27
CA LEU A 138 -7.18 -12.93 10.72
C LEU A 138 -5.70 -12.79 10.36
N SER A 139 -4.87 -13.72 10.81
CA SER A 139 -3.48 -13.83 10.38
C SER A 139 -3.34 -14.59 9.05
N ALA A 140 -2.19 -14.48 8.40
CA ALA A 140 -1.86 -15.30 7.24
C ALA A 140 -1.88 -16.80 7.57
N ALA A 141 -1.45 -17.20 8.78
CA ALA A 141 -1.56 -18.56 9.29
C ALA A 141 -3.02 -19.01 9.36
N ASP A 142 -3.92 -18.18 9.88
CA ASP A 142 -5.35 -18.51 9.94
C ASP A 142 -5.91 -18.76 8.54
N VAL A 143 -5.58 -17.90 7.58
CA VAL A 143 -6.02 -18.02 6.19
C VAL A 143 -5.55 -19.34 5.58
N VAL A 144 -4.24 -19.61 5.59
CA VAL A 144 -3.70 -20.82 4.94
C VAL A 144 -4.13 -22.10 5.65
N ASN A 145 -4.40 -22.07 6.96
CA ASN A 145 -4.77 -23.26 7.72
C ASN A 145 -6.28 -23.54 7.76
N SER A 146 -7.14 -22.55 7.53
CA SER A 146 -8.60 -22.72 7.66
C SER A 146 -9.40 -22.62 6.36
N PHE A 147 -8.89 -21.92 5.33
CA PHE A 147 -9.69 -21.67 4.13
C PHE A 147 -9.79 -22.88 3.21
N LYS A 148 -10.87 -22.98 2.44
CA LYS A 148 -11.02 -24.02 1.42
C LYS A 148 -9.98 -23.83 0.31
N PRO A 149 -9.52 -24.90 -0.37
CA PRO A 149 -8.55 -24.78 -1.46
C PRO A 149 -9.01 -23.88 -2.59
N GLY A 150 -10.31 -23.92 -2.93
CA GLY A 150 -10.89 -23.03 -3.95
C GLY A 150 -10.79 -21.56 -3.56
N ASP A 151 -10.91 -21.26 -2.27
CA ASP A 151 -10.80 -19.92 -1.72
C ASP A 151 -9.35 -19.42 -1.75
N LEU A 152 -8.41 -20.25 -1.29
CA LEU A 152 -6.97 -19.96 -1.38
C LEU A 152 -6.54 -19.76 -2.84
N ALA A 153 -7.02 -20.60 -3.76
CA ALA A 153 -6.71 -20.47 -5.18
C ALA A 153 -7.23 -19.15 -5.77
N ARG A 154 -8.42 -18.68 -5.37
CA ARG A 154 -8.94 -17.37 -5.78
C ARG A 154 -8.09 -16.23 -5.24
N ILE A 155 -7.73 -16.28 -3.95
CA ILE A 155 -6.86 -15.30 -3.30
C ILE A 155 -5.51 -15.20 -4.03
N PHE A 156 -4.80 -16.32 -4.21
CA PHE A 156 -3.48 -16.33 -4.84
C PHE A 156 -3.55 -15.95 -6.33
N GLY A 157 -4.55 -16.47 -7.04
CA GLY A 157 -4.72 -16.23 -8.47
C GLY A 157 -5.03 -14.77 -8.77
N PHE A 158 -5.91 -14.14 -7.99
CA PHE A 158 -6.30 -12.75 -8.23
C PHE A 158 -5.31 -11.75 -7.61
N LEU A 159 -5.03 -11.85 -6.31
CA LEU A 159 -4.25 -10.84 -5.58
C LEU A 159 -2.73 -10.99 -5.82
N GLY A 160 -2.27 -12.21 -6.03
CA GLY A 160 -0.86 -12.52 -6.33
C GLY A 160 -0.53 -12.62 -7.81
N GLU A 161 -1.54 -12.66 -8.69
CA GLU A 161 -1.38 -13.01 -10.11
C GLU A 161 -0.60 -14.35 -10.28
N GLU A 162 -0.86 -15.32 -9.38
CA GLU A 162 -0.14 -16.60 -9.30
C GLU A 162 -0.72 -17.66 -10.27
N ARG A 163 0.11 -18.11 -11.21
CA ARG A 163 -0.30 -19.05 -12.27
C ARG A 163 -0.56 -20.46 -11.75
N HIS A 164 0.12 -20.85 -10.68
CA HIS A 164 0.01 -22.15 -10.04
C HIS A 164 -0.92 -22.13 -8.82
N ALA A 165 -1.77 -21.11 -8.67
CA ALA A 165 -2.63 -20.90 -7.50
C ALA A 165 -3.40 -22.16 -7.06
N GLY A 166 -4.04 -22.85 -8.00
CA GLY A 166 -4.79 -24.08 -7.70
C GLY A 166 -3.93 -25.30 -7.35
N ARG A 167 -2.66 -25.34 -7.77
CA ARG A 167 -1.70 -26.38 -7.34
C ARG A 167 -1.20 -26.08 -5.93
N ILE A 168 -0.81 -24.84 -5.68
CA ILE A 168 -0.34 -24.36 -4.37
C ILE A 168 -1.42 -24.54 -3.31
N ALA A 169 -2.67 -24.14 -3.59
CA ALA A 169 -3.77 -24.28 -2.65
C ALA A 169 -4.04 -25.73 -2.22
N ARG A 170 -4.02 -26.68 -3.17
CA ARG A 170 -4.16 -28.12 -2.87
C ARG A 170 -2.97 -28.67 -2.10
N MET A 171 -1.76 -28.21 -2.41
CA MET A 171 -0.57 -28.57 -1.65
C MET A 171 -0.68 -28.10 -0.20
N ILE A 172 -1.10 -26.86 0.02
CA ILE A 172 -1.31 -26.29 1.36
C ILE A 172 -2.32 -27.13 2.15
N GLU A 173 -3.47 -27.47 1.55
CA GLU A 173 -4.47 -28.33 2.19
C GLU A 173 -3.91 -29.69 2.61
N ALA A 174 -3.24 -30.41 1.69
CA ALA A 174 -2.68 -31.72 1.99
C ALA A 174 -1.54 -31.67 3.04
N ARG A 175 -0.78 -30.56 3.10
CA ARG A 175 0.30 -30.38 4.08
C ARG A 175 -0.22 -30.01 5.45
N ARG A 176 -1.20 -29.10 5.55
CA ARG A 176 -1.72 -28.61 6.84
C ARG A 176 -2.45 -29.69 7.63
N GLU A 177 -3.02 -30.71 6.96
CA GLU A 177 -3.58 -31.90 7.63
C GLU A 177 -2.55 -32.67 8.47
N LYS A 178 -1.27 -32.60 8.09
CA LYS A 178 -0.17 -33.26 8.81
C LYS A 178 0.51 -32.34 9.80
N LYS A 179 0.76 -31.10 9.38
CA LYS A 179 1.39 -30.06 10.19
C LYS A 179 0.87 -28.69 9.73
N PRO A 180 0.18 -27.91 10.59
CA PRO A 180 -0.20 -26.54 10.29
C PRO A 180 1.00 -25.68 9.89
N PHE A 181 0.77 -24.67 9.05
CA PHE A 181 1.78 -23.68 8.70
C PHE A 181 1.78 -22.57 9.76
N GLU A 182 2.86 -22.46 10.52
CA GLU A 182 2.98 -21.47 11.60
C GLU A 182 4.04 -20.41 11.27
N ARG A 183 4.96 -20.72 10.35
CA ARG A 183 6.14 -19.88 10.07
C ARG A 183 6.32 -19.56 8.59
N THR A 184 6.97 -18.44 8.32
CA THR A 184 7.16 -17.92 6.96
C THR A 184 8.03 -18.84 6.10
N LEU A 185 9.16 -19.34 6.62
CA LEU A 185 10.00 -20.27 5.84
C LEU A 185 9.30 -21.59 5.57
N GLU A 186 8.50 -22.10 6.51
CA GLU A 186 7.77 -23.36 6.30
C GLU A 186 6.82 -23.30 5.11
N LEU A 187 6.13 -22.18 4.93
CA LEU A 187 5.26 -21.96 3.78
C LEU A 187 6.08 -21.72 2.50
N ALA A 188 7.14 -20.90 2.57
CA ALA A 188 7.97 -20.58 1.43
C ALA A 188 8.66 -21.83 0.85
N ASP A 189 9.26 -22.65 1.71
CA ASP A 189 9.97 -23.89 1.35
C ASP A 189 9.01 -24.93 0.75
N ALA A 190 7.79 -25.04 1.30
CA ALA A 190 6.78 -25.93 0.77
C ALA A 190 6.34 -25.54 -0.65
N ILE A 191 6.21 -24.23 -0.91
CA ILE A 191 5.89 -23.70 -2.24
C ILE A 191 7.06 -23.94 -3.20
N GLU A 192 8.28 -23.59 -2.80
CA GLU A 192 9.47 -23.77 -3.64
C GLU A 192 9.69 -25.25 -3.99
N THR A 193 9.57 -26.15 -3.02
CA THR A 193 9.68 -27.60 -3.23
C THR A 193 8.61 -28.12 -4.19
N HIS A 194 7.38 -27.60 -4.11
CA HIS A 194 6.26 -28.10 -4.91
C HIS A 194 6.23 -27.56 -6.35
N ILE A 195 6.59 -26.30 -6.55
CA ILE A 195 6.57 -25.64 -7.86
C ILE A 195 7.91 -25.74 -8.57
N GLY A 196 9.00 -25.80 -7.81
CA GLY A 196 10.36 -25.68 -8.31
C GLY A 196 10.74 -24.22 -8.59
N ARG A 197 12.05 -23.98 -8.69
CA ARG A 197 12.62 -22.69 -9.08
C ARG A 197 13.53 -22.89 -10.29
N ALA A 198 13.22 -22.25 -11.40
CA ALA A 198 14.08 -22.30 -12.57
C ALA A 198 15.23 -21.28 -12.44
N PRO A 199 16.44 -21.57 -12.96
CA PRO A 199 17.57 -20.62 -12.92
C PRO A 199 17.29 -19.26 -13.56
N LYS A 200 16.31 -19.20 -14.48
CA LYS A 200 15.88 -17.97 -15.18
C LYS A 200 14.85 -17.15 -14.40
N ASP A 201 14.35 -17.65 -13.27
CA ASP A 201 13.29 -16.97 -12.53
C ASP A 201 13.85 -15.78 -11.76
N LYS A 202 13.32 -14.59 -12.07
CA LYS A 202 13.75 -13.33 -11.45
C LYS A 202 13.22 -13.13 -10.02
N ILE A 203 12.18 -13.87 -9.64
CA ILE A 203 11.53 -13.78 -8.32
C ILE A 203 11.40 -15.17 -7.71
N HIS A 204 11.37 -15.24 -6.39
CA HIS A 204 11.14 -16.49 -5.68
C HIS A 204 9.72 -17.01 -5.92
N PRO A 205 9.49 -18.33 -6.05
CA PRO A 205 8.15 -18.89 -6.28
C PRO A 205 7.11 -18.51 -5.23
N ALA A 206 7.53 -18.30 -3.97
CA ALA A 206 6.64 -17.91 -2.88
C ALA A 206 6.24 -16.42 -2.91
N THR A 207 6.95 -15.55 -3.65
CA THR A 207 6.75 -14.08 -3.61
C THR A 207 5.30 -13.68 -3.88
N ARG A 208 4.66 -14.27 -4.88
CA ARG A 208 3.28 -13.94 -5.28
C ARG A 208 2.24 -14.42 -4.27
N VAL A 209 2.49 -15.56 -3.63
CA VAL A 209 1.61 -16.09 -2.59
C VAL A 209 1.68 -15.21 -1.34
N PHE A 210 2.90 -14.81 -0.94
CA PHE A 210 3.08 -13.89 0.18
C PHE A 210 2.44 -12.53 -0.08
N GLN A 211 2.60 -11.98 -1.29
CA GLN A 211 1.90 -10.77 -1.71
C GLN A 211 0.38 -10.94 -1.61
N ALA A 212 -0.17 -12.04 -2.13
CA ALA A 212 -1.60 -12.30 -2.09
C ALA A 212 -2.16 -12.38 -0.67
N LEU A 213 -1.46 -13.11 0.22
CA LEU A 213 -1.83 -13.24 1.64
C LEU A 213 -1.81 -11.88 2.34
N ARG A 214 -0.76 -11.09 2.12
CA ARG A 214 -0.61 -9.75 2.69
C ARG A 214 -1.77 -8.83 2.28
N ILE A 215 -2.05 -8.77 0.97
CA ILE A 215 -3.14 -7.96 0.42
C ILE A 215 -4.48 -8.41 0.99
N TYR A 216 -4.70 -9.71 1.11
CA TYR A 216 -5.94 -10.28 1.62
C TYR A 216 -6.14 -10.01 3.12
N VAL A 217 -5.14 -10.30 3.95
CA VAL A 217 -5.17 -10.15 5.41
C VAL A 217 -5.45 -8.70 5.82
N ASN A 218 -4.97 -7.73 5.03
CA ASN A 218 -5.08 -6.31 5.36
C ASN A 218 -6.19 -5.59 4.59
N ASP A 219 -6.99 -6.29 3.76
CA ASP A 219 -7.96 -5.68 2.82
C ASP A 219 -7.35 -4.52 2.01
N GLU A 220 -6.09 -4.65 1.54
CA GLU A 220 -5.32 -3.49 1.03
C GLU A 220 -6.02 -2.80 -0.15
N LEU A 221 -6.64 -3.59 -1.05
CA LEU A 221 -7.34 -3.03 -2.21
C LEU A 221 -8.67 -2.37 -1.83
N GLY A 222 -9.40 -2.94 -0.86
CA GLY A 222 -10.64 -2.37 -0.35
C GLY A 222 -10.38 -1.09 0.43
N GLU A 223 -9.34 -1.08 1.27
CA GLU A 223 -8.88 0.09 2.00
C GLU A 223 -8.43 1.21 1.05
N LEU A 224 -7.63 0.90 0.02
CA LEU A 224 -7.27 1.87 -1.01
C LEU A 224 -8.50 2.47 -1.70
N ALA A 225 -9.47 1.63 -2.10
CA ALA A 225 -10.69 2.10 -2.74
C ALA A 225 -11.49 3.06 -1.84
N LYS A 226 -11.68 2.72 -0.56
CA LYS A 226 -12.37 3.56 0.44
C LYS A 226 -11.61 4.87 0.65
N ALA A 227 -10.29 4.80 0.76
CA ALA A 227 -9.43 5.96 0.99
C ALA A 227 -9.41 6.96 -0.16
N LEU A 228 -9.52 6.49 -1.41
CA LEU A 228 -9.65 7.38 -2.56
C LEU A 228 -10.96 8.19 -2.50
N PHE A 229 -12.06 7.57 -2.07
CA PHE A 229 -13.32 8.29 -1.82
C PHE A 229 -13.21 9.23 -0.62
N ALA A 230 -12.53 8.83 0.46
CA ALA A 230 -12.25 9.69 1.60
C ALA A 230 -11.42 10.93 1.21
N ALA A 231 -10.37 10.73 0.40
CA ALA A 231 -9.55 11.82 -0.12
C ALA A 231 -10.35 12.82 -0.96
N GLU A 232 -11.31 12.36 -1.76
CA GLU A 232 -12.22 13.24 -2.51
C GLU A 232 -13.07 14.14 -1.60
N ARG A 233 -13.50 13.62 -0.44
CA ARG A 233 -14.29 14.35 0.55
C ARG A 233 -13.43 15.31 1.37
N ALA A 234 -12.21 14.89 1.73
CA ALA A 234 -11.30 15.69 2.55
C ALA A 234 -10.62 16.84 1.78
N LEU A 235 -10.34 16.67 0.48
CA LEU A 235 -9.60 17.68 -0.29
C LEU A 235 -10.44 18.93 -0.57
N LYS A 236 -9.89 20.10 -0.25
CA LYS A 236 -10.40 21.41 -0.66
C LYS A 236 -10.25 21.60 -2.18
N PRO A 237 -11.01 22.50 -2.82
CA PRO A 237 -10.75 22.90 -4.20
C PRO A 237 -9.30 23.33 -4.40
N GLY A 238 -8.66 22.83 -5.46
CA GLY A 238 -7.23 23.04 -5.73
C GLY A 238 -6.29 22.09 -4.97
N GLY A 239 -6.78 21.36 -3.97
CA GLY A 239 -5.98 20.42 -3.20
C GLY A 239 -5.49 19.24 -4.04
N ARG A 240 -4.38 18.62 -3.64
CA ARG A 240 -3.67 17.63 -4.46
C ARG A 240 -3.73 16.23 -3.87
N LEU A 241 -4.16 15.26 -4.67
CA LEU A 241 -4.06 13.83 -4.35
C LEU A 241 -2.79 13.27 -5.01
N VAL A 242 -1.90 12.68 -4.22
CA VAL A 242 -0.69 11.98 -4.67
C VAL A 242 -0.71 10.56 -4.14
N VAL A 243 -0.61 9.58 -5.03
CA VAL A 243 -0.63 8.15 -4.64
C VAL A 243 0.55 7.43 -5.25
N VAL A 244 1.32 6.76 -4.41
CA VAL A 244 2.42 5.86 -4.77
C VAL A 244 1.92 4.42 -4.61
N THR A 245 2.16 3.61 -5.64
CA THR A 245 1.74 2.20 -5.70
C THR A 245 2.92 1.32 -6.07
N PHE A 246 2.96 0.07 -5.62
CA PHE A 246 4.09 -0.84 -5.89
C PHE A 246 3.72 -2.03 -6.76
N HIS A 247 2.42 -2.26 -7.01
CA HIS A 247 2.00 -3.31 -7.93
C HIS A 247 0.80 -2.96 -8.80
N SER A 248 0.58 -3.82 -9.80
CA SER A 248 -0.37 -3.63 -10.90
C SER A 248 -1.82 -3.43 -10.44
N LEU A 249 -2.25 -4.16 -9.41
CA LEU A 249 -3.62 -4.08 -8.88
C LEU A 249 -3.92 -2.71 -8.25
N GLU A 250 -3.04 -2.21 -7.37
CA GLU A 250 -3.15 -0.88 -6.76
C GLU A 250 -3.18 0.21 -7.82
N ASP A 251 -2.19 0.21 -8.73
CA ASP A 251 -2.07 1.21 -9.80
C ASP A 251 -3.33 1.27 -10.66
N ARG A 252 -3.95 0.11 -10.92
CA ARG A 252 -5.20 0.00 -11.68
C ARG A 252 -6.37 0.65 -10.94
N ILE A 253 -6.48 0.47 -9.62
CA ILE A 253 -7.52 1.08 -8.78
C ILE A 253 -7.40 2.60 -8.84
N VAL A 254 -6.20 3.14 -8.57
CA VAL A 254 -5.94 4.58 -8.59
C VAL A 254 -6.22 5.18 -9.97
N LYS A 255 -5.77 4.50 -11.04
CA LYS A 255 -6.02 4.94 -12.42
C LYS A 255 -7.51 4.99 -12.75
N ARG A 256 -8.28 3.97 -12.35
CA ARG A 256 -9.73 3.89 -12.57
C ARG A 256 -10.45 5.01 -11.83
N PHE A 257 -10.09 5.24 -10.56
CA PHE A 257 -10.63 6.33 -9.77
C PHE A 257 -10.39 7.70 -10.42
N ILE A 258 -9.13 8.04 -10.73
CA ILE A 258 -8.79 9.33 -11.31
C ILE A 258 -9.46 9.50 -12.69
N ALA A 259 -9.57 8.43 -13.48
CA ALA A 259 -10.26 8.48 -14.76
C ALA A 259 -11.76 8.76 -14.61
N ASP A 260 -12.45 8.05 -13.71
CA ASP A 260 -13.87 8.26 -13.42
C ASP A 260 -14.15 9.68 -12.88
N ARG A 261 -13.32 10.16 -11.95
CA ARG A 261 -13.49 11.48 -11.34
C ARG A 261 -13.08 12.64 -12.24
N ALA A 262 -12.22 12.39 -13.23
CA ALA A 262 -11.89 13.36 -14.26
C ALA A 262 -12.88 13.38 -15.43
N ASP A 263 -13.70 12.34 -15.56
CA ASP A 263 -14.72 12.28 -16.61
C ASP A 263 -15.86 13.25 -16.30
N ALA A 264 -16.15 14.12 -17.26
CA ALA A 264 -17.27 15.06 -17.20
C ALA A 264 -18.25 14.71 -18.31
N MET A 265 -19.44 14.26 -17.93
CA MET A 265 -20.54 14.03 -18.87
C MET A 265 -21.53 15.17 -18.76
N THR A 266 -21.58 16.02 -19.79
CA THR A 266 -22.69 16.94 -19.99
C THR A 266 -23.86 16.15 -20.56
N GLY A 267 -25.02 16.16 -19.90
CA GLY A 267 -26.22 15.49 -20.38
C GLY A 267 -26.51 15.87 -21.84
N SER A 268 -26.69 14.87 -22.71
CA SER A 268 -27.07 15.09 -24.10
C SER A 268 -28.49 15.66 -24.16
N ARG A 269 -28.71 16.72 -24.95
CA ARG A 269 -30.04 17.30 -25.22
C ARG A 269 -31.05 16.30 -25.82
N HIS A 270 -30.60 15.11 -26.22
CA HIS A 270 -31.39 14.08 -26.89
C HIS A 270 -31.48 12.74 -26.13
N MET A 271 -31.02 12.66 -24.88
CA MET A 271 -31.21 11.46 -24.04
C MET A 271 -31.99 11.80 -22.77
N PRO A 272 -32.96 10.97 -22.35
CA PRO A 272 -33.67 11.16 -21.10
C PRO A 272 -32.70 11.03 -19.91
N GLU A 273 -32.68 12.06 -19.06
CA GLU A 273 -32.03 12.14 -17.74
C GLU A 273 -30.67 11.42 -17.59
N ALA A 274 -29.70 11.68 -18.47
CA ALA A 274 -28.31 11.47 -18.08
C ALA A 274 -27.97 12.51 -16.99
N GLN A 275 -27.92 12.09 -15.72
CA GLN A 275 -27.41 12.93 -14.63
C GLN A 275 -26.07 13.52 -15.06
N ALA A 276 -26.01 14.85 -15.16
CA ALA A 276 -24.78 15.53 -15.52
C ALA A 276 -23.70 15.18 -14.48
N ARG A 277 -22.60 14.57 -14.94
CA ARG A 277 -21.47 14.24 -14.08
C ARG A 277 -20.45 15.35 -14.18
N THR A 278 -20.23 16.09 -13.10
CA THR A 278 -19.22 17.14 -13.05
C THR A 278 -17.90 16.58 -12.55
N ALA A 279 -16.80 16.79 -13.27
CA ALA A 279 -15.47 16.32 -12.87
C ALA A 279 -15.09 16.85 -11.48
N THR A 280 -14.73 15.95 -10.57
CA THR A 280 -14.26 16.29 -9.21
C THR A 280 -12.74 16.37 -9.11
N PHE A 281 -12.03 15.84 -10.13
CA PHE A 281 -10.57 15.94 -10.25
C PHE A 281 -10.14 16.34 -11.67
N ARG A 282 -9.00 17.02 -11.78
CA ARG A 282 -8.23 17.17 -13.02
C ARG A 282 -6.97 16.32 -12.90
N LYS A 283 -6.57 15.69 -14.00
CA LYS A 283 -5.30 14.93 -14.05
C LYS A 283 -4.14 15.91 -13.93
N ALA A 284 -3.21 15.65 -13.02
CA ALA A 284 -2.07 16.53 -12.74
C ALA A 284 -0.73 15.90 -13.16
N GLY A 285 -0.77 15.00 -14.15
CA GLY A 285 0.35 14.11 -14.49
C GLY A 285 0.25 12.76 -13.76
N GLY A 286 1.10 11.81 -14.13
CA GLY A 286 1.13 10.49 -13.50
C GLY A 286 1.79 9.41 -14.35
N GLY A 287 2.22 8.34 -13.70
CA GLY A 287 3.07 7.30 -14.29
C GLY A 287 4.56 7.58 -14.11
N VAL A 288 4.92 8.50 -13.20
CA VAL A 288 6.32 8.73 -12.84
C VAL A 288 6.86 7.50 -12.13
N THR A 289 8.02 7.05 -12.57
CA THR A 289 8.75 5.90 -12.02
C THR A 289 10.12 6.36 -11.55
N ALA A 290 10.69 5.62 -10.61
CA ALA A 290 12.00 5.95 -10.06
C ALA A 290 13.09 5.91 -11.13
N GLY A 291 13.99 6.89 -11.11
CA GLY A 291 15.18 6.89 -11.95
C GLY A 291 16.21 5.84 -11.52
N ASP A 292 17.13 5.48 -12.40
CA ASP A 292 18.13 4.41 -12.17
C ASP A 292 18.96 4.64 -10.90
N ALA A 293 19.31 5.89 -10.58
CA ALA A 293 20.06 6.25 -9.39
C ALA A 293 19.28 5.96 -8.09
N GLU A 294 17.98 6.25 -8.07
CA GLU A 294 17.12 5.92 -6.92
C GLU A 294 16.93 4.41 -6.83
N VAL A 295 16.71 3.71 -7.94
CA VAL A 295 16.54 2.24 -7.92
C VAL A 295 17.81 1.54 -7.41
N ALA A 296 19.00 2.08 -7.70
CA ALA A 296 20.26 1.58 -7.17
C ALA A 296 20.39 1.81 -5.64
N ALA A 297 19.98 2.99 -5.15
CA ALA A 297 20.03 3.33 -3.73
C ALA A 297 18.89 2.70 -2.91
N ASN A 298 17.74 2.49 -3.54
CA ASN A 298 16.51 1.95 -2.96
C ASN A 298 15.85 0.98 -3.96
N PRO A 299 16.19 -0.31 -3.92
CA PRO A 299 15.63 -1.31 -4.83
C PRO A 299 14.10 -1.42 -4.81
N ARG A 300 13.43 -0.94 -3.74
CA ARG A 300 11.97 -0.92 -3.64
C ARG A 300 11.32 0.06 -4.62
N SER A 301 12.03 1.11 -4.99
CA SER A 301 11.51 2.14 -5.91
C SER A 301 11.33 1.61 -7.34
N ARG A 302 11.93 0.45 -7.68
CA ARG A 302 11.86 -0.17 -9.02
C ARG A 302 10.43 -0.37 -9.53
N SER A 303 9.53 -0.77 -8.64
CA SER A 303 8.13 -1.06 -9.00
C SER A 303 7.18 0.07 -8.63
N ALA A 304 7.70 1.15 -8.04
CA ALA A 304 6.91 2.28 -7.60
C ALA A 304 6.37 3.07 -8.78
N ARG A 305 5.09 3.44 -8.70
CA ARG A 305 4.43 4.34 -9.65
C ARG A 305 3.69 5.43 -8.89
N LEU A 306 3.96 6.67 -9.24
CA LEU A 306 3.26 7.84 -8.72
C LEU A 306 2.14 8.27 -9.66
N ARG A 307 0.97 8.57 -9.10
CA ARG A 307 -0.17 9.21 -9.78
C ARG A 307 -0.61 10.43 -9.01
N ALA A 308 -0.94 11.51 -9.73
CA ALA A 308 -1.38 12.76 -9.14
C ALA A 308 -2.66 13.31 -9.78
N ALA A 309 -3.50 13.95 -8.98
CA ALA A 309 -4.69 14.65 -9.43
C ALA A 309 -4.97 15.89 -8.57
N ILE A 310 -5.61 16.89 -9.16
CA ILE A 310 -5.97 18.15 -8.48
C ILE A 310 -7.49 18.23 -8.34
N ARG A 311 -7.96 18.48 -7.12
CA ARG A 311 -9.37 18.62 -6.77
C ARG A 311 -9.99 19.84 -7.45
N THR A 312 -11.17 19.68 -8.04
CA THR A 312 -11.97 20.77 -8.59
C THR A 312 -12.89 21.41 -7.54
N GLU A 313 -13.70 22.39 -7.95
CA GLU A 313 -14.72 23.01 -7.09
C GLU A 313 -16.00 22.16 -6.95
N ALA A 314 -16.20 21.15 -7.80
CA ALA A 314 -17.39 20.32 -7.76
C ALA A 314 -17.47 19.56 -6.43
N PRO A 315 -18.65 19.33 -5.82
CA PRO A 315 -18.76 18.54 -4.60
C PRO A 315 -18.32 17.08 -4.82
N ALA A 316 -17.91 16.40 -3.76
CA ALA A 316 -17.54 14.98 -3.84
C ALA A 316 -18.71 14.14 -4.35
N ARG A 317 -18.43 13.19 -5.27
CA ARG A 317 -19.45 12.27 -5.76
C ARG A 317 -19.68 11.14 -4.74
N ALA A 318 -20.85 10.50 -4.83
CA ALA A 318 -21.08 9.26 -4.11
C ALA A 318 -20.00 8.20 -4.44
N GLY A 319 -19.62 7.41 -3.45
CA GLY A 319 -18.72 6.28 -3.65
C GLY A 319 -19.42 5.18 -4.44
N ASP A 320 -18.81 4.74 -5.54
CA ASP A 320 -19.28 3.61 -6.33
C ASP A 320 -18.13 2.62 -6.48
N PHE A 321 -18.15 1.54 -5.69
CA PHE A 321 -17.09 0.54 -5.71
C PHE A 321 -17.05 -0.27 -7.02
N SER A 322 -18.12 -0.26 -7.82
CA SER A 322 -18.18 -1.01 -9.08
C SER A 322 -17.15 -0.52 -10.09
N ILE A 323 -16.72 0.75 -9.99
CA ILE A 323 -15.68 1.34 -10.86
C ILE A 323 -14.34 0.60 -10.75
N PHE A 324 -14.10 -0.07 -9.62
CA PHE A 324 -12.84 -0.77 -9.37
C PHE A 324 -12.82 -2.20 -9.88
N GLY A 325 -13.98 -2.83 -10.09
CA GLY A 325 -14.08 -4.23 -10.49
C GLY A 325 -13.30 -5.17 -9.56
N LEU A 326 -13.37 -4.93 -8.24
CA LEU A 326 -12.77 -5.81 -7.24
C LEU A 326 -13.57 -7.12 -7.16
N PRO A 327 -12.91 -8.28 -7.10
CA PRO A 327 -13.60 -9.55 -6.99
C PRO A 327 -14.15 -9.74 -5.58
N LYS A 328 -15.22 -10.52 -5.50
CA LYS A 328 -15.66 -11.07 -4.22
C LYS A 328 -14.68 -12.14 -3.77
N LEU A 329 -13.92 -11.84 -2.73
CA LEU A 329 -13.06 -12.79 -2.04
C LEU A 329 -13.74 -13.23 -0.73
N PRO A 330 -13.49 -14.47 -0.27
CA PRO A 330 -14.12 -14.98 0.95
C PRO A 330 -13.76 -14.05 2.13
N GLY A 331 -14.68 -13.80 3.06
CA GLY A 331 -14.41 -12.98 4.25
C GLY A 331 -14.09 -11.50 4.01
N ILE A 332 -14.07 -11.02 2.76
CA ILE A 332 -13.98 -9.61 2.41
C ILE A 332 -15.36 -9.19 1.91
N ASP A 333 -16.11 -8.47 2.74
CA ASP A 333 -17.37 -7.87 2.32
C ASP A 333 -17.07 -6.70 1.38
N LEU A 334 -17.60 -6.76 0.15
CA LEU A 334 -17.57 -5.59 -0.75
C LEU A 334 -18.54 -4.54 -0.20
N PRO A 335 -18.13 -3.26 -0.05
CA PRO A 335 -19.03 -2.24 0.48
C PRO A 335 -20.25 -2.07 -0.44
N GLY A 336 -21.46 -2.13 0.13
CA GLY A 336 -22.74 -2.03 -0.59
C GLY A 336 -23.50 -3.34 -0.78
N GLU A 337 -22.93 -4.47 -0.34
CA GLU A 337 -23.63 -5.76 -0.29
C GLU A 337 -24.02 -6.07 1.16
N ARG A 338 -25.17 -5.55 1.60
CA ARG A 338 -25.93 -6.08 2.75
C ARG A 338 -27.35 -6.38 2.29
#